data_AF-A0A938NC88-F1
#
_entry.id   AF-A0A938NC88-F1
#
_cell.length_a   1.000
_cell.length_b   1.000
_cell.length_c   1.000
_cell.angle_alpha   90.00
_cell.angle_beta   90.00
_cell.angle_gamma   90.00
#
_symmetry.space_group_name_H-M   'P 1'
#
loop_
_entity.id
_entity.type
_entity.pdbx_description
1 polymer ?
#
loop_
_entity_poly.entity_id
_entity_poly.type
_entity_poly.pdbx_seq_one_letter_code
_entity_poly.pdbx_strand_id
1 'polypeptide(L)' 'PLGSTVIDVAAKVHREFVERFSSARLWGSGKFDGQTVDRAHPVADGDILEFHLK' A
#
# COMPACT_ATOMS: atom_id res chain seq x y z
N PRO A 1 11.34 11.36 -9.88
CA PRO A 1 10.86 10.69 -8.65
C PRO A 1 10.70 9.19 -8.90
N LEU A 2 11.50 8.35 -8.22
CA LEU A 2 11.23 6.91 -8.17
C LEU A 2 9.85 6.71 -7.52
N GLY A 3 9.06 5.75 -7.99
CA GLY A 3 7.61 5.63 -7.76
C GLY A 3 7.14 5.72 -6.30
N SER A 4 5.83 5.92 -6.13
CA SER A 4 5.23 5.98 -4.79
C SER A 4 5.24 4.60 -4.14
N THR A 5 5.25 4.54 -2.81
CA THR A 5 5.12 3.29 -2.05
C THR A 5 3.76 3.18 -1.36
N VAL A 6 3.43 2.00 -0.85
CA VAL A 6 2.21 1.74 -0.07
C VAL A 6 2.06 2.75 1.09
N ILE A 7 3.15 3.07 1.80
CA ILE A 7 3.09 4.02 2.91
C ILE A 7 2.87 5.46 2.46
N ASP A 8 3.38 5.85 1.27
CA ASP A 8 3.12 7.17 0.70
C ASP A 8 1.63 7.33 0.34
N VAL A 9 0.99 6.26 -0.14
CA VAL A 9 -0.46 6.23 -0.38
C VAL A 9 -1.22 6.32 0.94
N ALA A 10 -0.84 5.54 1.94
CA ALA A 10 -1.45 5.59 3.27
C ALA A 10 -1.39 7.01 3.88
N ALA A 11 -0.24 7.69 3.75
CA ALA A 11 -0.05 9.05 4.23
C ALA A 11 -0.95 10.08 3.54
N LYS A 12 -1.27 9.87 2.26
CA LYS A 12 -2.21 10.72 1.50
C LYS A 12 -3.67 10.51 1.91
N VAL A 13 -4.02 9.33 2.39
CA VAL A 13 -5.37 9.04 2.91
C VAL A 13 -5.57 9.68 4.27
N HIS A 14 -4.75 9.30 5.26
CA HIS A 14 -4.81 9.88 6.60
C HIS A 14 -3.55 9.52 7.41
N ARG A 15 -3.14 10.39 8.33
CA ARG A 15 -1.97 10.15 9.19
C ARG A 15 -2.08 8.89 10.06
N GLU A 16 -3.28 8.57 10.55
CA GLU A 16 -3.49 7.35 11.36
C GLU A 16 -3.23 6.06 10.58
N PHE A 17 -3.40 6.05 9.25
CA PHE A 17 -3.13 4.85 8.45
C PHE A 17 -1.65 4.49 8.49
N VAL A 18 -0.77 5.50 8.54
CA VAL A 18 0.69 5.32 8.68
C VAL A 18 1.02 4.83 10.10
N GLU A 19 0.41 5.43 11.12
CA GLU A 19 0.69 5.12 12.52
C GLU A 19 0.19 3.72 12.93
N ARG A 20 -0.95 3.28 12.37
CA ARG A 20 -1.57 1.99 12.67
C ARG A 20 -1.29 0.92 11.61
N PHE A 21 -0.47 1.20 10.59
CA PHE A 21 -0.21 0.27 9.49
C PHE A 21 0.31 -1.09 9.99
N SER A 22 -0.39 -2.16 9.62
CA SER A 22 0.10 -3.54 9.80
C SER A 22 0.65 -4.10 8.49
N SER A 23 -0.19 -4.13 7.47
CA SER A 23 0.08 -4.68 6.15
C SER A 23 -0.91 -4.11 5.13
N ALA A 24 -0.61 -4.27 3.84
CA ALA A 24 -1.58 -4.01 2.80
C ALA A 24 -1.74 -5.22 1.89
N ARG A 25 -2.92 -5.37 1.30
CA ARG A 25 -3.19 -6.33 0.24
C ARG A 25 -3.30 -5.59 -1.09
N LEU A 26 -2.59 -6.08 -2.11
CA LEU A 26 -2.45 -5.44 -3.43
C LEU A 26 -3.12 -6.29 -4.51
N TRP A 27 -3.83 -5.63 -5.43
CA TRP A 27 -4.30 -6.17 -6.71
C TRP A 27 -3.86 -5.24 -7.84
N GLY A 28 -3.45 -5.81 -8.98
CA GLY A 28 -2.89 -5.05 -10.11
C GLY A 28 -1.43 -5.41 -10.38
N SER A 29 -0.50 -4.49 -10.08
CA SER A 29 0.93 -4.58 -10.43
C SER A 29 1.73 -5.61 -9.61
N GLY A 30 1.11 -6.24 -8.62
CA GLY A 30 1.70 -7.31 -7.81
C GLY A 30 2.00 -8.57 -8.63
N LYS A 31 2.71 -9.53 -8.01
CA LYS A 31 2.99 -10.82 -8.65
C LYS A 31 1.73 -11.68 -8.77
N PHE A 32 0.81 -11.52 -7.81
CA PHE A 32 -0.47 -12.20 -7.76
C PHE A 32 -1.52 -11.25 -7.18
N ASP A 33 -2.76 -11.41 -7.63
CA ASP A 33 -3.90 -10.70 -7.06
C ASP A 33 -4.12 -11.08 -5.59
N GLY A 34 -4.30 -10.08 -4.74
CA GLY A 34 -4.46 -10.28 -3.31
C GLY A 34 -3.14 -10.56 -2.58
N GLN A 35 -1.99 -10.20 -3.16
CA GLN A 35 -0.69 -10.34 -2.51
C GLN A 35 -0.61 -9.42 -1.29
N THR A 36 -0.20 -9.96 -0.14
CA THR A 36 0.16 -9.14 1.01
C THR A 36 1.54 -8.52 0.80
N VAL A 37 1.60 -7.20 0.91
CA VAL A 37 2.80 -6.39 0.68
C VAL A 37 3.13 -5.55 1.92
N ASP A 38 4.41 -5.24 2.06
CA ASP A 38 4.90 -4.38 3.13
C ASP A 38 4.77 -2.89 2.74
N ARG A 39 5.04 -2.03 3.72
CA ARG A 39 4.86 -0.57 3.60
C ARG A 39 5.74 0.09 2.53
N ALA A 40 6.90 -0.51 2.22
CA ALA A 40 7.87 0.02 1.26
C ALA A 40 7.66 -0.54 -0.16
N HIS A 41 6.64 -1.39 -0.35
CA HIS A 41 6.32 -1.92 -1.67
C HIS A 41 5.96 -0.78 -2.63
N PRO A 42 6.57 -0.72 -3.83
CA PRO A 42 6.23 0.28 -4.83
C PRO A 42 4.82 0.05 -5.35
N VAL A 43 4.12 1.13 -5.69
CA VAL A 43 2.77 1.09 -6.24
C VAL A 43 2.76 1.72 -7.63
N ALA A 44 1.87 1.23 -8.47
CA ALA A 44 1.63 1.70 -9.83
C ALA A 44 0.23 2.30 -9.97
N ASP A 45 0.03 3.06 -11.04
CA ASP A 45 -1.29 3.56 -11.40
C ASP A 45 -2.23 2.38 -11.73
N GLY A 46 -3.48 2.46 -11.25
CA GLY A 46 -4.46 1.38 -11.36
C GLY A 46 -4.39 0.30 -10.27
N ASP A 47 -3.42 0.37 -9.36
CA ASP A 47 -3.34 -0.55 -8.22
C ASP A 47 -4.47 -0.33 -7.21
N ILE A 48 -5.01 -1.44 -6.70
CA ILE A 48 -5.98 -1.44 -5.62
C ILE A 48 -5.25 -1.91 -4.36
N LEU A 49 -5.32 -1.09 -3.30
CA LEU A 49 -4.73 -1.39 -1.99
C LEU A 49 -5.82 -1.50 -0.92
N GLU A 50 -5.79 -2.60 -0.19
CA GLU A 50 -6.56 -2.78 1.05
C GLU A 50 -5.61 -2.67 2.24
N PHE A 51 -5.83 -1.69 3.12
CA PHE A 51 -4.99 -1.46 4.29
C PHE A 51 -5.51 -2.23 5.50
N HIS A 52 -4.64 -2.99 6.17
CA HIS A 52 -4.92 -3.57 7.47
C HIS A 52 -4.22 -2.75 8.55
N LEU A 53 -5.01 -2.22 9.47
CA LEU A 53 -4.54 -1.41 10.59
C LEU A 53 -4.62 -2.23 11.90
N LYS A 54 -3.70 -2.00 12.84
CA LYS A 54 -3.73 -2.57 14.19
C LYS A 54 -4.59 -1.74 15.12
#